data_AF-A0A150AKJ9-F1
#
_entry.id   AF-A0A150AKJ9-F1
#
_cell.length_a   1.000
_cell.length_b   1.000
_cell.length_c   1.000
_cell.angle_alpha   90.00
_cell.angle_beta   90.00
_cell.angle_gamma   90.00
#
_symmetry.space_group_name_H-M   'P 1'
#
loop_
_entity.id
_entity.type
_entity.pdbx_description
1 polymer ?
#
loop_
_entity_poly.entity_id
_entity_poly.type
_entity_poly.pdbx_seq_one_letter_code
_entity_poly.pdbx_strand_id
1 'polypeptide(L)'
;MKKLLFILTITLISTACQPYKDVIIDPFAPKFVTYDQTRMYFKNVRASYYDKVDLPQTDTATHMNVLLYNKAVQDSTQAIINLHLVTIDSNDNAFIMLAPNEFFKGYQLFKVHWVDHGNELKGEIRYKQGGMADQFLFTSEIYNLLNKDDVTFEIEFGDKRVPFLDTIEEKNAFRITMIDFYRLVTLL
;
A
#
# COMPACT_ATOMS: atom_id res chain seq x y z
N MET A 1 29.78 36.48 -4.67
CA MET A 1 29.92 35.12 -5.25
C MET A 1 29.49 33.99 -4.31
N LYS A 2 29.80 34.02 -3.00
CA LYS A 2 29.37 32.96 -2.04
C LYS A 2 27.84 32.78 -1.88
N LYS A 3 27.04 33.84 -2.06
CA LYS A 3 25.56 33.75 -1.99
C LYS A 3 24.93 33.02 -3.19
N LEU A 4 25.59 33.00 -4.35
CA LEU A 4 25.09 32.31 -5.55
C LEU A 4 25.31 30.79 -5.46
N LEU A 5 26.41 30.38 -4.81
CA LEU A 5 26.74 28.97 -4.59
C LEU A 5 25.74 28.29 -3.64
N PHE A 6 25.26 29.02 -2.62
CA PHE A 6 24.32 28.52 -1.60
C PHE A 6 22.90 28.31 -2.17
N ILE A 7 22.48 29.15 -3.11
CA ILE A 7 21.18 28.99 -3.78
C ILE A 7 21.19 27.75 -4.69
N LEU A 8 22.33 27.45 -5.33
CA LEU A 8 22.49 26.27 -6.20
C LEU A 8 22.50 24.95 -5.41
N THR A 9 22.94 24.96 -4.14
CA THR A 9 22.96 23.75 -3.30
C THR A 9 21.58 23.40 -2.75
N ILE A 10 20.68 24.38 -2.58
CA ILE A 10 19.32 24.18 -2.08
C ILE A 10 18.40 23.64 -3.19
N THR A 11 18.60 24.04 -4.45
CA THR A 11 17.81 23.54 -5.59
C THR A 11 18.14 22.10 -6.00
N LEU A 12 19.34 21.59 -5.69
CA LEU A 12 19.69 20.19 -5.96
C LEU A 12 19.06 19.18 -4.97
N ILE A 13 18.59 19.63 -3.80
CA ILE A 13 17.99 18.75 -2.78
C ILE A 13 16.48 18.60 -2.99
N SER A 14 15.83 19.52 -3.71
CA SER A 14 14.38 19.48 -3.95
C SER A 14 13.94 18.53 -5.07
N THR A 15 14.86 17.96 -5.84
CA THR A 15 14.53 16.90 -6.80
C THR A 15 14.73 15.51 -6.19
N ALA A 16 14.13 15.27 -5.03
CA ALA A 16 13.83 13.91 -4.60
C ALA A 16 12.70 13.39 -5.50
N CYS A 17 13.07 13.04 -6.74
CA CYS A 17 12.16 12.46 -7.71
C CYS A 17 11.61 11.17 -7.10
N GLN A 18 10.29 11.05 -6.97
CA GLN A 18 9.65 9.80 -6.54
C GLN A 18 9.76 8.81 -7.72
N PRO A 19 10.67 7.82 -7.67
CA PRO A 19 11.08 7.08 -8.86
C PRO A 19 9.99 6.17 -9.45
N TYR A 20 8.83 6.08 -8.78
CA TYR A 20 7.71 5.20 -9.15
C TYR A 20 6.39 5.94 -9.38
N LYS A 21 6.40 7.29 -9.41
CA LYS A 21 5.16 8.08 -9.59
C LYS A 21 4.45 7.78 -10.92
N ASP A 22 5.23 7.46 -11.97
CA ASP A 22 4.69 7.30 -13.32
C ASP A 22 4.39 5.84 -13.72
N VAL A 23 4.60 4.87 -12.81
CA VAL A 23 4.34 3.45 -13.12
C VAL A 23 2.91 3.08 -12.78
N ILE A 24 2.17 2.64 -13.79
CA ILE A 24 0.80 2.12 -13.67
C ILE A 24 0.88 0.59 -13.61
N ILE A 25 0.24 0.01 -12.60
CA ILE A 25 0.13 -1.44 -12.42
C ILE A 25 -1.18 -1.93 -13.02
N ASP A 26 -1.15 -3.01 -13.80
CA ASP A 26 -2.37 -3.68 -14.28
C ASP A 26 -3.04 -4.46 -13.14
N PRO A 27 -4.21 -4.03 -12.65
CA PRO A 27 -4.89 -4.70 -11.53
C PRO A 27 -5.40 -6.11 -11.87
N PHE A 28 -5.51 -6.45 -13.16
CA PHE A 28 -6.04 -7.74 -13.65
C PHE A 28 -4.96 -8.77 -13.97
N ALA A 29 -3.68 -8.42 -13.79
CA ALA A 29 -2.54 -9.30 -14.02
C ALA A 29 -1.74 -9.56 -12.72
N PRO A 30 -2.34 -10.24 -11.72
CA PRO A 30 -1.71 -10.43 -10.42
C PRO A 30 -0.43 -11.27 -10.51
N LYS A 31 0.60 -10.82 -9.78
CA LYS A 31 1.83 -11.59 -9.55
C LYS A 31 2.03 -11.78 -8.05
N PHE A 32 2.42 -12.99 -7.67
CA PHE A 32 2.68 -13.37 -6.28
C PHE A 32 4.05 -14.02 -6.07
N VAL A 33 4.69 -14.47 -7.16
CA VAL A 33 5.99 -15.14 -7.10
C VAL A 33 7.08 -14.12 -6.83
N THR A 34 7.97 -14.45 -5.92
CA THR A 34 9.18 -13.69 -5.56
C THR A 34 10.41 -14.43 -6.03
N TYR A 35 11.53 -13.72 -6.13
CA TYR A 35 12.82 -14.30 -6.53
C TYR A 35 13.86 -14.06 -5.46
N ASP A 36 14.91 -14.87 -5.43
CA ASP A 36 15.99 -14.76 -4.43
C ASP A 36 16.54 -13.33 -4.35
N GLN A 37 16.75 -12.69 -5.50
CA GLN A 37 17.27 -11.33 -5.59
C GLN A 37 16.34 -10.31 -4.93
N THR A 38 15.03 -10.40 -5.20
CA THR A 38 14.05 -9.45 -4.67
C THR A 38 13.82 -9.68 -3.17
N ARG A 39 13.80 -10.93 -2.72
CA ARG A 39 13.74 -11.30 -1.30
C ARG A 39 14.98 -10.84 -0.55
N MET A 40 16.18 -11.04 -1.10
CA MET A 40 17.43 -10.57 -0.48
C MET A 40 17.47 -9.05 -0.39
N TYR A 41 17.03 -8.34 -1.44
CA TYR A 41 16.88 -6.90 -1.39
C TYR A 41 15.93 -6.47 -0.26
N PHE A 42 14.74 -7.07 -0.19
CA PHE A 42 13.77 -6.75 0.84
C PHE A 42 14.33 -7.00 2.24
N LYS A 43 14.92 -8.19 2.49
CA LYS A 43 15.51 -8.57 3.77
C LYS A 43 16.61 -7.60 4.21
N ASN A 44 17.45 -7.12 3.30
CA ASN A 44 18.60 -6.27 3.64
C ASN A 44 18.27 -4.76 3.67
N VAL A 45 17.26 -4.31 2.93
CA VAL A 45 17.00 -2.86 2.72
C VAL A 45 15.66 -2.42 3.26
N ARG A 46 14.62 -3.26 3.18
CA ARG A 46 13.24 -2.87 3.47
C ARG A 46 12.70 -3.47 4.77
N ALA A 47 13.13 -4.67 5.16
CA ALA A 47 12.58 -5.39 6.29
C ALA A 47 12.70 -4.63 7.64
N SER A 48 13.72 -3.80 7.83
CA SER A 48 13.89 -2.99 9.04
C SER A 48 12.83 -1.88 9.21
N TYR A 49 12.06 -1.57 8.16
CA TYR A 49 10.94 -0.63 8.20
C TYR A 49 9.60 -1.32 8.50
N TYR A 50 9.62 -2.61 8.84
CA TYR A 50 8.42 -3.38 9.10
C TYR A 50 8.49 -4.04 10.48
N ASP A 51 7.34 -4.03 11.16
CA ASP A 51 7.10 -4.78 12.37
C ASP A 51 6.47 -6.12 12.02
N LYS A 52 6.85 -7.17 12.75
CA LYS A 52 6.20 -8.48 12.63
C LYS A 52 4.86 -8.45 13.35
N VAL A 53 3.82 -8.94 12.67
CA VAL A 53 2.49 -9.12 13.24
C VAL A 53 2.31 -10.59 13.58
N ASP A 54 2.16 -10.87 14.86
CA ASP A 54 1.84 -12.23 15.32
C ASP A 54 0.34 -12.48 15.09
N LEU A 55 0.01 -13.40 14.20
CA LEU A 55 -1.36 -13.84 13.98
C LEU A 55 -1.51 -15.29 14.45
N PRO A 56 -2.70 -15.72 14.90
CA PRO A 56 -2.93 -17.12 15.28
C PRO A 56 -2.58 -18.14 14.18
N GLN A 57 -2.51 -17.68 12.92
CA GLN A 57 -2.19 -18.48 11.74
C GLN A 57 -0.71 -18.41 11.30
N THR A 58 0.16 -17.66 11.99
CA THR A 58 1.63 -17.68 11.74
C THR A 58 2.30 -18.95 12.27
N ASP A 59 1.53 -20.05 12.32
CA ASP A 59 1.95 -21.31 12.91
C ASP A 59 3.11 -21.92 12.11
N THR A 60 4.02 -22.53 12.86
CA THR A 60 5.40 -22.92 12.53
C THR A 60 5.62 -23.80 11.29
N ALA A 61 4.56 -24.27 10.62
CA ALA A 61 4.65 -25.16 9.47
C ALA A 61 4.83 -24.44 8.12
N THR A 62 4.25 -23.26 7.93
CA THR A 62 4.22 -22.56 6.63
C THR A 62 5.28 -21.47 6.46
N HIS A 63 6.09 -21.19 7.50
CA HIS A 63 7.10 -20.11 7.49
C HIS A 63 6.55 -18.78 6.95
N MET A 64 5.29 -18.49 7.30
CA MET A 64 4.60 -17.28 6.87
C MET A 64 5.01 -16.12 7.76
N ASN A 65 5.49 -15.03 7.15
CA ASN A 65 5.78 -13.77 7.82
C ASN A 65 4.71 -12.76 7.46
N VAL A 66 4.11 -12.13 8.46
CA VAL A 66 3.13 -11.04 8.28
C VAL A 66 3.78 -9.76 8.78
N LEU A 67 3.90 -8.79 7.90
CA LEU A 67 4.69 -7.58 8.11
C LEU A 67 3.80 -6.34 7.99
N LEU A 68 3.84 -5.48 8.99
CA LEU A 68 3.17 -4.17 8.98
C LEU A 68 4.23 -3.07 8.87
N TYR A 69 4.02 -2.11 7.97
CA TYR A 69 4.92 -0.97 7.85
C TYR A 69 4.93 -0.18 9.17
N ASN A 70 6.11 0.07 9.73
CA ASN A 70 6.24 0.60 11.11
C ASN A 70 5.77 2.05 11.28
N LYS A 71 5.52 2.76 10.16
CA LYS A 71 4.88 4.09 10.15
C LYS A 71 3.43 4.04 9.66
N ALA A 72 2.82 2.86 9.58
CA ALA A 72 1.39 2.76 9.30
C ALA A 72 0.59 3.40 10.43
N VAL A 73 -0.46 4.14 10.07
CA VAL A 73 -1.35 4.77 11.03
C VAL A 73 -2.15 3.70 11.76
N GLN A 74 -2.19 3.78 13.09
CA GLN A 74 -2.95 2.87 13.95
C GLN A 74 -3.92 3.69 14.80
N ASP A 75 -4.98 4.18 14.14
CA ASP A 75 -6.07 4.88 14.81
C ASP A 75 -7.32 4.00 14.81
N SER A 76 -7.97 3.89 15.97
CA SER A 76 -9.22 3.11 16.13
C SER A 76 -10.48 3.95 16.00
N THR A 77 -10.34 5.28 15.96
CA THR A 77 -11.46 6.23 15.92
C THR A 77 -11.91 6.59 14.49
N GLN A 78 -11.08 6.27 13.49
CA GLN A 78 -11.36 6.49 12.08
C GLN A 78 -11.22 5.21 11.25
N ALA A 79 -11.69 5.25 10.01
CA ALA A 79 -11.68 4.12 9.09
C ALA A 79 -10.28 3.89 8.50
N ILE A 80 -9.50 2.98 9.09
CA ILE A 80 -8.17 2.60 8.61
C ILE A 80 -8.17 1.18 8.05
N ILE A 81 -7.69 1.03 6.82
CA ILE A 81 -7.35 -0.27 6.23
C ILE A 81 -5.85 -0.31 6.02
N ASN A 82 -5.15 -0.98 6.94
CA ASN A 82 -3.72 -1.20 6.80
C ASN A 82 -3.44 -2.34 5.82
N LEU A 83 -2.24 -2.30 5.24
CA LEU A 83 -1.74 -3.34 4.35
C LEU A 83 -0.70 -4.16 5.11
N HIS A 84 -0.97 -5.44 5.28
CA HIS A 84 0.04 -6.40 5.68
C HIS A 84 0.72 -6.96 4.45
N LEU A 85 2.04 -6.87 4.42
CA LEU A 85 2.86 -7.59 3.45
C LEU A 85 3.12 -8.99 3.99
N VAL A 86 2.61 -10.00 3.30
CA VAL A 86 2.77 -11.39 3.69
C VAL A 86 3.82 -12.04 2.80
N THR A 87 4.80 -12.72 3.40
CA THR A 87 5.77 -13.55 2.66
C THR A 87 5.72 -14.99 3.15
N ILE A 88 5.76 -15.94 2.22
CA ILE A 88 5.83 -17.37 2.47
C ILE A 88 7.15 -17.87 1.90
N ASP A 89 8.15 -17.97 2.78
CA ASP A 89 9.52 -18.30 2.39
C ASP A 89 9.63 -19.73 1.80
N SER A 90 8.74 -20.66 2.17
CA SER A 90 8.75 -22.04 1.65
C SER A 90 8.29 -22.16 0.21
N ASN A 91 7.47 -21.21 -0.27
CA ASN A 91 6.80 -21.28 -1.57
C ASN A 91 7.18 -20.10 -2.47
N ASP A 92 8.20 -19.33 -2.08
CA ASP A 92 8.66 -18.14 -2.79
C ASP A 92 7.54 -17.16 -3.14
N ASN A 93 6.54 -17.02 -2.27
CA ASN A 93 5.37 -16.19 -2.54
C ASN A 93 5.29 -14.98 -1.61
N ALA A 94 4.76 -13.89 -2.15
CA ALA A 94 4.33 -12.73 -1.38
C ALA A 94 2.97 -12.24 -1.87
N PHE A 95 2.18 -11.69 -0.95
CA PHE A 95 0.90 -11.06 -1.27
C PHE A 95 0.57 -9.97 -0.26
N ILE A 96 -0.38 -9.12 -0.64
CA ILE A 96 -0.94 -8.11 0.25
C ILE A 96 -2.17 -8.68 0.94
N MET A 97 -2.23 -8.47 2.24
CA MET A 97 -3.38 -8.78 3.07
C MET A 97 -3.98 -7.49 3.65
N LEU A 98 -5.24 -7.20 3.34
CA LEU A 98 -5.99 -6.09 3.93
C LEU A 98 -6.26 -6.38 5.41
N ALA A 99 -5.91 -5.43 6.26
CA ALA A 99 -6.14 -5.45 7.69
C ALA A 99 -7.01 -4.24 8.07
N PRO A 100 -8.33 -4.29 7.81
CA PRO A 100 -9.24 -3.26 8.30
C PRO A 100 -9.25 -3.26 9.84
N ASN A 101 -9.24 -2.07 10.45
CA ASN A 101 -9.31 -1.92 11.89
C ASN A 101 -10.72 -2.24 12.44
N GLU A 102 -10.89 -2.17 13.77
CA GLU A 102 -12.18 -2.44 14.44
C GLU A 102 -13.33 -1.53 13.96
N PHE A 103 -13.06 -0.40 13.29
CA PHE A 103 -14.08 0.49 12.75
C PHE A 103 -14.95 -0.19 11.68
N PHE A 104 -14.42 -1.23 11.02
CA PHE A 104 -15.09 -2.03 10.00
C PHE A 104 -15.70 -3.33 10.53
N LYS A 105 -15.69 -3.55 11.86
CA LYS A 105 -16.13 -4.80 12.46
C LYS A 105 -17.55 -5.19 12.01
N GLY A 106 -17.68 -6.40 11.48
CA GLY A 106 -18.95 -6.93 10.97
C GLY A 106 -19.23 -6.64 9.50
N TYR A 107 -18.35 -5.93 8.79
CA TYR A 107 -18.48 -5.64 7.36
C TYR A 107 -17.41 -6.36 6.54
N GLN A 108 -17.84 -6.95 5.43
CA GLN A 108 -16.97 -7.68 4.49
C GLN A 108 -16.98 -7.07 3.08
N LEU A 109 -17.75 -6.01 2.89
CA LEU A 109 -17.92 -5.29 1.64
C LEU A 109 -17.53 -3.84 1.88
N PHE A 110 -16.62 -3.34 1.05
CA PHE A 110 -16.20 -1.95 1.08
C PHE A 110 -16.34 -1.35 -0.31
N LYS A 111 -16.63 -0.07 -0.39
CA LYS A 111 -16.62 0.69 -1.63
C LYS A 111 -15.84 1.96 -1.40
N VAL A 112 -14.73 2.12 -2.11
CA VAL A 112 -13.94 3.35 -2.09
C VAL A 112 -14.42 4.25 -3.21
N HIS A 113 -14.96 5.40 -2.86
CA HIS A 113 -15.29 6.48 -3.78
C HIS A 113 -14.04 7.35 -3.95
N TRP A 114 -13.75 7.75 -5.18
CA TRP A 114 -12.63 8.63 -5.47
C TRP A 114 -13.04 9.77 -6.39
N VAL A 115 -12.39 10.91 -6.20
CA VAL A 115 -12.53 12.10 -7.05
C VAL A 115 -11.13 12.62 -7.38
N ASP A 116 -10.84 12.69 -8.69
CA ASP A 116 -9.64 13.28 -9.29
C ASP A 116 -10.00 14.71 -9.72
N HIS A 117 -9.61 15.67 -8.88
CA HIS A 117 -9.96 17.09 -9.08
C HIS A 117 -9.22 17.71 -10.25
N GLY A 118 -8.07 17.14 -10.67
CA GLY A 118 -7.31 17.62 -11.81
C GLY A 118 -7.97 17.34 -13.15
N ASN A 119 -8.68 16.20 -13.27
CA ASN A 119 -9.34 15.78 -14.51
C ASN A 119 -10.87 15.80 -14.43
N GLU A 120 -11.44 16.26 -13.31
CA GLU A 120 -12.88 16.20 -13.02
C GLU A 120 -13.47 14.78 -13.13
N LEU A 121 -12.66 13.76 -12.89
CA LEU A 121 -13.06 12.36 -12.94
C LEU A 121 -13.47 11.87 -11.55
N LYS A 122 -14.43 10.96 -11.52
CA LYS A 122 -14.84 10.26 -10.30
C LYS A 122 -15.19 8.82 -10.61
N GLY A 123 -15.09 7.97 -9.60
CA GLY A 123 -15.45 6.58 -9.72
C GLY A 123 -15.54 5.89 -8.38
N GLU A 124 -15.70 4.58 -8.45
CA GLU A 124 -15.78 3.72 -7.29
C GLU A 124 -14.96 2.45 -7.52
N ILE A 125 -14.30 2.01 -6.46
CA ILE A 125 -13.59 0.74 -6.39
C ILE A 125 -14.34 -0.12 -5.38
N ARG A 126 -14.75 -1.32 -5.78
CA ARG A 126 -15.54 -2.22 -4.94
C ARG A 126 -14.66 -3.36 -4.45
N TYR A 127 -14.67 -3.57 -3.14
CA TYR A 127 -14.05 -4.74 -2.53
C TYR A 127 -15.10 -5.64 -1.91
N LYS A 128 -14.97 -6.92 -2.21
CA LYS A 128 -15.59 -7.99 -1.45
C LYS A 128 -14.48 -8.84 -0.87
N GLN A 129 -14.56 -9.13 0.43
CA GLN A 129 -13.59 -9.99 1.09
C GLN A 129 -13.39 -11.28 0.29
N GLY A 130 -12.14 -11.50 -0.10
CA GLY A 130 -11.77 -12.50 -1.09
C GLY A 130 -10.31 -12.92 -0.98
N GLY A 131 -9.86 -13.68 -1.97
CA GLY A 131 -8.53 -14.26 -2.02
C GLY A 131 -7.42 -13.26 -2.35
N MET A 132 -6.21 -13.76 -2.58
CA MET A 132 -5.05 -12.93 -2.93
C MET A 132 -5.29 -12.07 -4.18
N ALA A 133 -6.01 -12.59 -5.17
CA ALA A 133 -6.33 -11.87 -6.40
C ALA A 133 -7.29 -10.69 -6.16
N ASP A 134 -8.33 -10.88 -5.33
CA ASP A 134 -9.28 -9.81 -5.01
C ASP A 134 -8.60 -8.67 -4.23
N GLN A 135 -7.67 -9.03 -3.34
CA GLN A 135 -6.90 -8.06 -2.56
C GLN A 135 -5.87 -7.32 -3.43
N PHE A 136 -5.22 -8.03 -4.36
CA PHE A 136 -4.34 -7.43 -5.35
C PHE A 136 -5.10 -6.43 -6.22
N LEU A 137 -6.25 -6.82 -6.78
CA LEU A 137 -7.09 -5.96 -7.62
C LEU A 137 -7.43 -4.65 -6.89
N PHE A 138 -8.03 -4.77 -5.71
CA PHE A 138 -8.46 -3.62 -4.91
C PHE A 138 -7.31 -2.67 -4.56
N THR A 139 -6.20 -3.22 -4.09
CA THR A 139 -5.05 -2.40 -3.67
C THR A 139 -4.30 -1.79 -4.85
N SER A 140 -4.28 -2.46 -6.01
CA SER A 140 -3.65 -1.95 -7.22
C SER A 140 -4.43 -0.79 -7.83
N GLU A 141 -5.77 -0.88 -7.84
CA GLU A 141 -6.61 0.23 -8.29
C GLU A 141 -6.42 1.48 -7.42
N ILE A 142 -6.38 1.32 -6.09
CA ILE A 142 -6.09 2.43 -5.16
C ILE A 142 -4.67 2.97 -5.38
N TYR A 143 -3.67 2.10 -5.50
CA TYR A 143 -2.28 2.51 -5.75
C TYR A 143 -2.15 3.39 -6.99
N ASN A 144 -2.78 2.99 -8.10
CA ASN A 144 -2.74 3.77 -9.34
C ASN A 144 -3.37 5.16 -9.18
N LEU A 145 -4.42 5.28 -8.35
CA LEU A 145 -5.03 6.57 -8.04
C LEU A 145 -4.15 7.41 -7.10
N LEU A 146 -3.44 6.81 -6.15
CA LEU A 146 -2.50 7.50 -5.27
C LEU A 146 -1.28 8.08 -5.99
N ASN A 147 -0.97 7.59 -7.20
CA ASN A 147 0.09 8.13 -8.04
C ASN A 147 -0.34 9.40 -8.80
N LYS A 148 -1.63 9.68 -8.88
CA LYS A 148 -2.16 10.91 -9.45
C LYS A 148 -2.10 12.04 -8.43
N ASP A 149 -1.97 13.26 -8.96
CA ASP A 149 -2.07 14.46 -8.15
C ASP A 149 -3.54 14.77 -7.83
N ASP A 150 -3.79 15.30 -6.62
CA ASP A 150 -5.09 15.83 -6.18
C ASP A 150 -6.28 14.86 -6.25
N VAL A 151 -6.07 13.62 -5.77
CA VAL A 151 -7.14 12.63 -5.56
C VAL A 151 -7.57 12.58 -4.09
N THR A 152 -8.88 12.60 -3.89
CA THR A 152 -9.55 12.42 -2.60
C THR A 152 -10.32 11.12 -2.56
N PHE A 153 -10.39 10.49 -1.38
CA PHE A 153 -11.06 9.20 -1.20
C PHE A 153 -12.02 9.24 -0.02
N GLU A 154 -13.11 8.51 -0.17
CA GLU A 154 -14.06 8.19 0.90
C GLU A 154 -14.35 6.70 0.84
N ILE A 155 -14.61 6.07 1.99
CA ILE A 155 -14.96 4.65 2.05
C ILE A 155 -16.38 4.47 2.58
N GLU A 156 -17.15 3.65 1.88
CA GLU A 156 -18.50 3.26 2.19
C GLU A 156 -18.56 1.79 2.60
N PHE A 157 -19.24 1.51 3.70
CA PHE A 157 -19.51 0.18 4.21
C PHE A 157 -20.73 0.20 5.15
N GLY A 158 -21.66 -0.73 4.95
CA GLY A 158 -22.98 -0.62 5.58
C GLY A 158 -23.66 0.71 5.19
N ASP A 159 -24.15 1.45 6.19
CA ASP A 159 -24.77 2.77 6.00
C ASP A 159 -23.78 3.93 6.27
N LYS A 160 -22.48 3.63 6.45
CA LYS A 160 -21.45 4.63 6.73
C LYS A 160 -20.73 5.02 5.44
N ARG A 161 -20.43 6.32 5.32
CA ARG A 161 -19.51 6.87 4.33
C ARG A 161 -18.63 7.89 5.04
N VAL A 162 -17.33 7.64 5.05
CA VAL A 162 -16.36 8.41 5.87
C VAL A 162 -15.07 8.67 5.08
N PRO A 163 -14.27 9.67 5.49
CA PRO A 163 -12.95 9.89 4.90
C PRO A 163 -12.07 8.63 4.96
N PHE A 164 -11.24 8.44 3.93
CA PHE A 164 -10.32 7.32 3.82
C PHE A 164 -9.05 7.78 3.12
N LEU A 165 -7.86 7.35 3.57
CA LEU A 165 -6.58 7.81 3.00
C LEU A 165 -6.55 9.34 2.88
N ASP A 166 -7.00 10.04 3.93
CA ASP A 166 -7.19 11.49 3.91
C ASP A 166 -5.92 12.24 4.34
N THR A 167 -5.08 11.59 5.14
CA THR A 167 -3.78 12.11 5.58
C THR A 167 -2.63 11.68 4.64
N ILE A 168 -1.56 12.47 4.66
CA ILE A 168 -0.33 12.17 3.91
C ILE A 168 0.32 10.89 4.43
N GLU A 169 0.23 10.65 5.73
CA GLU A 169 0.76 9.49 6.44
C GLU A 169 0.06 8.20 5.96
N GLU A 170 -1.27 8.19 5.91
CA GLU A 170 -2.06 7.07 5.40
C GLU A 170 -1.75 6.76 3.94
N LYS A 171 -1.79 7.79 3.07
CA LYS A 171 -1.46 7.65 1.64
C LYS A 171 -0.05 7.09 1.44
N ASN A 172 0.92 7.57 2.23
CA ASN A 172 2.30 7.10 2.14
C ASN A 172 2.48 5.68 2.65
N ALA A 173 1.87 5.32 3.78
CA ALA A 173 1.94 3.96 4.32
C ALA A 173 1.37 2.94 3.31
N PHE A 174 0.23 3.25 2.71
CA PHE A 174 -0.38 2.44 1.66
C PHE A 174 0.55 2.32 0.45
N ARG A 175 0.99 3.46 -0.10
CA ARG A 175 1.82 3.52 -1.31
C ARG A 175 3.17 2.81 -1.14
N ILE A 176 3.87 3.06 -0.02
CA ILE A 176 5.18 2.43 0.25
C ILE A 176 5.02 0.91 0.34
N THR A 177 3.99 0.44 1.03
CA THR A 177 3.74 -1.01 1.17
C THR A 177 3.47 -1.66 -0.18
N MET A 178 2.69 -1.01 -1.04
CA MET A 178 2.45 -1.50 -2.40
C MET A 178 3.73 -1.48 -3.26
N ILE A 179 4.54 -0.42 -3.19
CA ILE A 179 5.83 -0.37 -3.91
C ILE A 179 6.73 -1.51 -3.49
N ASP A 180 6.89 -1.75 -2.18
CA ASP A 180 7.74 -2.82 -1.67
C ASP A 180 7.23 -4.20 -2.08
N PHE A 181 5.91 -4.40 -2.06
CA PHE A 181 5.28 -5.61 -2.60
C PHE A 181 5.54 -5.79 -4.09
N TYR A 182 5.32 -4.77 -4.92
CA TYR A 182 5.53 -4.88 -6.36
C TYR A 182 6.98 -5.16 -6.73
N ARG A 183 7.94 -4.59 -6.00
CA ARG A 183 9.36 -4.89 -6.17
C ARG A 183 9.68 -6.33 -5.77
N LEU A 184 9.04 -6.84 -4.70
CA LEU A 184 9.18 -8.25 -4.31
C LEU A 184 8.74 -9.19 -5.43
N VAL A 185 7.64 -8.87 -6.13
CA VAL A 185 7.04 -9.71 -7.18
C VAL A 185 7.40 -9.29 -8.61
N THR A 186 8.42 -8.45 -8.79
CA THR A 186 8.94 -8.01 -10.12
C THR A 186 7.88 -7.33 -11.01
N LEU A 187 7.02 -6.54 -10.40
CA LEU A 187 6.15 -5.58 -11.10
C LEU A 187 6.77 -4.17 -11.17
N LEU A 188 7.78 -3.92 -10.35
CA LEU A 188 8.62 -2.71 -10.31
C LEU A 188 10.11 -3.06 -10.23
#